data_AF-A0A946FWT9-F1
#
_entry.id   AF-A0A946FWT9-F1
#
_cell.length_a   1.000
_cell.length_b   1.000
_cell.length_c   1.000
_cell.angle_alpha   90.00
_cell.angle_beta   90.00
_cell.angle_gamma   90.00
#
_symmetry.space_group_name_H-M   'P 1'
#
loop_
_entity.id
_entity.type
_entity.pdbx_description
1 polymer ?
#
loop_
_entity_poly.entity_id
_entity_poly.type
_entity_poly.pdbx_seq_one_letter_code
_entity_poly.pdbx_strand_id
1 'polypeptide(L)'
;MAVFCPSWVYSSVCALTAQRYLSEETGLEAFCGKYAEELQKYYSDVNDQMVLATAEGYLRHLMEAEVEDAADILNSYAHHRITVDRSGSPRKIKGYFSSALAGVKAPEVNAEADAKSFKPFIFMYRSKPELAAPAGWDWSKIEDGEWLKDFPELEVSVFDGL
;
A
#
# COMPACT_ATOMS: atom_id res chain seq x y z
N MET A 1 -4.43 23.64 6.74
CA MET A 1 -5.35 23.13 5.68
C MET A 1 -5.13 21.64 5.65
N ALA A 2 -6.17 20.84 5.87
CA ALA A 2 -6.03 19.40 5.86
C ALA A 2 -5.59 18.93 4.46
N VAL A 3 -4.71 17.93 4.41
CA VAL A 3 -4.27 17.30 3.16
C VAL A 3 -4.75 15.86 3.14
N PHE A 4 -5.11 15.39 1.97
CA PHE A 4 -5.67 14.07 1.75
C PHE A 4 -4.58 13.09 1.32
N CYS A 5 -4.74 11.82 1.67
CA CYS A 5 -3.79 10.78 1.33
C CYS A 5 -3.79 10.56 -0.19
N PRO A 6 -2.61 10.55 -0.84
CA PRO A 6 -2.52 10.11 -2.23
C PRO A 6 -2.95 8.64 -2.35
N SER A 7 -3.78 8.31 -3.34
CA SER A 7 -4.25 6.92 -3.52
C SER A 7 -3.08 5.93 -3.73
N TRP A 8 -1.96 6.36 -4.31
CA TRP A 8 -0.80 5.48 -4.48
C TRP A 8 -0.11 5.14 -3.15
N VAL A 9 -0.03 6.06 -2.20
CA VAL A 9 0.51 5.79 -0.85
C VAL A 9 -0.42 4.81 -0.14
N TYR A 10 -1.71 5.12 -0.13
CA TYR A 10 -2.74 4.31 0.51
C TYR A 10 -2.76 2.86 0.01
N SER A 11 -2.84 2.64 -1.32
CA SER A 11 -2.87 1.28 -1.88
C SER A 11 -1.59 0.51 -1.58
N SER A 12 -0.44 1.19 -1.56
CA SER A 12 0.85 0.54 -1.26
C SER A 12 0.91 0.07 0.19
N VAL A 13 0.47 0.92 1.12
CA VAL A 13 0.41 0.59 2.55
C VAL A 13 -0.59 -0.54 2.80
N CYS A 14 -1.77 -0.51 2.18
CA CYS A 14 -2.74 -1.61 2.31
C CYS A 14 -2.20 -2.95 1.77
N ALA A 15 -1.40 -2.90 0.70
CA ALA A 15 -0.74 -4.09 0.16
C ALA A 15 0.33 -4.63 1.13
N LEU A 16 1.12 -3.74 1.75
CA LEU A 16 2.04 -4.12 2.82
C LEU A 16 1.32 -4.68 4.05
N THR A 17 0.18 -4.09 4.46
CA THR A 17 -0.65 -4.62 5.55
C THR A 17 -1.05 -6.07 5.28
N ALA A 18 -1.62 -6.33 4.09
CA ALA A 18 -1.99 -7.68 3.70
C ALA A 18 -0.78 -8.62 3.61
N GLN A 19 0.37 -8.13 3.13
CA GLN A 19 1.60 -8.91 3.02
C GLN A 19 2.13 -9.33 4.39
N ARG A 20 2.23 -8.40 5.34
CA ARG A 20 2.72 -8.69 6.70
C ARG A 20 1.79 -9.65 7.44
N TYR A 21 0.48 -9.49 7.27
CA TYR A 21 -0.50 -10.42 7.81
C TYR A 21 -0.30 -11.86 7.31
N LEU A 22 0.14 -12.06 6.06
CA LEU A 22 0.43 -13.41 5.56
C LEU A 22 1.70 -14.04 6.16
N SER A 23 2.61 -13.24 6.73
CA SER A 23 3.91 -13.69 7.23
C SER A 23 4.05 -13.67 8.76
N GLU A 24 3.16 -12.99 9.48
CA GLU A 24 3.26 -12.77 10.92
C GLU A 24 2.04 -13.35 11.65
N GLU A 25 2.20 -13.70 12.93
CA GLU A 25 1.14 -14.32 13.75
C GLU A 25 0.16 -13.29 14.35
N THR A 26 0.20 -12.05 13.88
CA THR A 26 -0.62 -10.93 14.37
C THR A 26 -1.89 -10.78 13.54
N GLY A 27 -3.01 -10.46 14.19
CA GLY A 27 -4.30 -10.22 13.51
C GLY A 27 -4.24 -9.04 12.54
N LEU A 28 -5.03 -9.11 11.45
CA LEU A 28 -5.04 -8.08 10.40
C LEU A 28 -5.42 -6.70 10.98
N GLU A 29 -6.38 -6.67 11.90
CA GLU A 29 -6.88 -5.46 12.55
C GLU A 29 -5.78 -4.68 13.28
N ALA A 30 -4.82 -5.38 13.89
CA ALA A 30 -3.69 -4.73 14.56
C ALA A 30 -2.77 -4.01 13.57
N PHE A 31 -2.47 -4.62 12.41
CA PHE A 31 -1.74 -3.93 11.34
C PHE A 31 -2.52 -2.73 10.81
N CYS A 32 -3.83 -2.89 10.60
CA CYS A 32 -4.70 -1.84 10.08
C CYS A 32 -4.74 -0.63 11.01
N GLY A 33 -4.93 -0.85 12.31
CA GLY A 33 -4.91 0.22 13.31
C GLY A 33 -3.57 0.92 13.35
N LYS A 34 -2.47 0.16 13.41
CA LYS A 34 -1.12 0.75 13.43
C LYS A 34 -0.81 1.61 12.20
N TYR A 35 -1.12 1.09 11.01
CA TYR A 35 -0.77 1.76 9.77
C TYR A 35 -1.70 2.94 9.47
N ALA A 36 -2.97 2.87 9.90
CA ALA A 36 -3.87 4.02 9.86
C ALA A 36 -3.38 5.13 10.80
N GLU A 37 -2.98 4.80 12.03
CA GLU A 37 -2.39 5.76 12.98
C GLU A 37 -1.17 6.47 12.35
N GLU A 38 -0.26 5.71 11.73
CA GLU A 38 0.92 6.27 11.10
C GLU A 38 0.57 7.18 9.90
N LEU A 39 -0.35 6.76 9.03
CA LEU A 39 -0.83 7.57 7.90
C LEU A 39 -1.52 8.85 8.37
N GLN A 40 -2.26 8.80 9.49
CA GLN A 40 -2.98 9.93 10.05
C GLN A 40 -2.06 11.05 10.55
N LYS A 41 -0.78 10.77 10.80
CA LYS A 41 0.22 11.80 11.08
C LYS A 41 0.43 12.74 9.89
N TYR A 42 0.15 12.26 8.67
CA TYR A 42 0.38 12.99 7.42
C TYR A 42 -0.92 13.39 6.70
N TYR A 43 -1.99 12.60 6.84
CA TYR A 43 -3.22 12.75 6.05
C TYR A 43 -4.48 12.67 6.92
N SER A 44 -5.51 13.44 6.57
CA SER A 44 -6.70 13.57 7.43
C SER A 44 -7.83 12.58 7.14
N ASP A 45 -7.75 11.81 6.04
CA ASP A 45 -8.88 11.07 5.46
C ASP A 45 -8.74 9.55 5.49
N VAL A 46 -7.74 9.02 6.17
CA VAL A 46 -7.52 7.58 6.33
C VAL A 46 -7.92 7.16 7.75
N ASN A 47 -8.54 6.00 7.89
CA ASN A 47 -8.78 5.32 9.16
C ASN A 47 -8.53 3.82 9.03
N ASP A 48 -8.51 3.14 10.17
CA ASP A 48 -8.31 1.71 10.33
C ASP A 48 -9.32 0.88 9.52
N GLN A 49 -10.61 1.25 9.55
CA GLN A 49 -11.68 0.54 8.84
C GLN A 49 -11.49 0.57 7.32
N MET A 50 -11.00 1.70 6.79
CA MET A 50 -10.66 1.81 5.38
C MET A 50 -9.51 0.87 5.01
N VAL A 51 -8.41 0.90 5.78
CA VAL A 51 -7.25 0.04 5.57
C VAL A 51 -7.65 -1.44 5.65
N LEU A 52 -8.46 -1.81 6.64
CA LEU A 52 -9.00 -3.16 6.82
C LEU A 52 -9.81 -3.59 5.60
N ALA A 53 -10.81 -2.80 5.19
CA ALA A 53 -11.65 -3.12 4.05
C ALA A 53 -10.85 -3.29 2.75
N THR A 54 -9.81 -2.47 2.55
CA THR A 54 -8.94 -2.59 1.37
C THR A 54 -8.01 -3.81 1.45
N ALA A 55 -7.36 -4.05 2.59
CA ALA A 55 -6.46 -5.19 2.78
C ALA A 55 -7.19 -6.53 2.68
N GLU A 56 -8.37 -6.65 3.31
CA GLU A 56 -9.25 -7.81 3.15
C GLU A 56 -9.68 -8.00 1.69
N GLY A 57 -9.98 -6.91 0.99
CA GLY A 57 -10.29 -6.93 -0.44
C GLY A 57 -9.14 -7.53 -1.26
N TYR A 58 -7.90 -7.16 -0.95
CA TYR A 58 -6.72 -7.72 -1.60
C TYR A 58 -6.57 -9.22 -1.32
N LEU A 59 -6.66 -9.63 -0.05
CA LEU A 59 -6.61 -11.04 0.35
C LEU A 59 -7.69 -11.87 -0.33
N ARG A 60 -8.93 -11.35 -0.38
CA ARG A 60 -10.06 -11.99 -1.07
C ARG A 60 -9.80 -12.15 -2.57
N HIS A 61 -9.26 -11.12 -3.23
CA HIS A 61 -8.94 -11.20 -4.65
C HIS A 61 -7.80 -12.18 -4.97
N LEU A 62 -6.80 -12.30 -4.09
CA LEU A 62 -5.75 -13.32 -4.21
C LEU A 62 -6.32 -14.73 -4.06
N MET A 63 -7.19 -14.93 -3.07
CA MET A 63 -7.88 -16.20 -2.84
C MET A 63 -8.78 -16.57 -4.03
N GLU A 64 -9.60 -15.64 -4.52
CA GLU A 64 -10.44 -15.82 -5.72
C GLU A 64 -9.63 -16.18 -6.97
N ALA A 65 -8.41 -15.67 -7.07
CA ALA A 65 -7.52 -15.90 -8.20
C ALA A 65 -6.71 -17.20 -8.07
N GLU A 66 -6.77 -17.89 -6.92
CA GLU A 66 -6.00 -19.10 -6.62
C GLU A 66 -4.50 -18.90 -6.92
N VAL A 67 -3.91 -17.83 -6.37
CA VAL A 67 -2.47 -17.56 -6.51
C VAL A 67 -1.67 -18.32 -5.46
N GLU A 68 -0.50 -18.84 -5.83
CA GLU A 68 0.44 -19.47 -4.90
C GLU A 68 1.37 -18.41 -4.25
N ASP A 69 1.78 -17.40 -5.03
CA ASP A 69 2.76 -16.39 -4.60
C ASP A 69 2.12 -15.09 -4.08
N ALA A 70 1.15 -15.22 -3.16
CA ALA A 70 0.33 -14.10 -2.68
C ALA A 70 1.15 -12.92 -2.13
N ALA A 71 2.18 -13.20 -1.31
CA ALA A 71 3.05 -12.19 -0.72
C ALA A 71 3.88 -11.44 -1.79
N ASP A 72 4.38 -12.13 -2.80
CA ASP A 72 5.18 -11.53 -3.88
C ASP A 72 4.32 -10.65 -4.79
N ILE A 73 3.08 -11.04 -5.04
CA ILE A 73 2.12 -10.22 -5.81
C ILE A 73 1.79 -8.93 -5.05
N LEU A 74 1.58 -9.01 -3.72
CA LEU A 74 1.34 -7.83 -2.88
C LEU A 74 2.55 -6.89 -2.85
N ASN A 75 3.75 -7.43 -2.67
CA ASN A 75 4.99 -6.66 -2.71
C ASN A 75 5.19 -5.97 -4.07
N SER A 76 4.92 -6.69 -5.15
CA SER A 76 5.02 -6.18 -6.52
C SER A 76 3.99 -5.11 -6.83
N TYR A 77 2.78 -5.24 -6.27
CA TYR A 77 1.76 -4.20 -6.38
C TYR A 77 2.16 -2.94 -5.60
N ALA A 78 2.63 -3.07 -4.37
CA ALA A 78 3.17 -1.94 -3.61
C ALA A 78 4.30 -1.24 -4.38
N HIS A 79 5.28 -2.00 -4.87
CA HIS A 79 6.35 -1.49 -5.72
C HIS A 79 5.82 -0.73 -6.94
N HIS A 80 4.88 -1.32 -7.68
CA HIS A 80 4.31 -0.69 -8.87
C HIS A 80 3.58 0.62 -8.53
N ARG A 81 2.80 0.66 -7.45
CA ARG A 81 2.09 1.87 -7.01
C ARG A 81 3.05 2.99 -6.60
N ILE A 82 4.15 2.64 -5.94
CA ILE A 82 5.20 3.57 -5.53
C ILE A 82 6.00 4.09 -6.74
N THR A 83 6.32 3.23 -7.71
CA THR A 83 7.27 3.58 -8.78
C THR A 83 6.62 4.06 -10.06
N VAL A 84 5.31 3.83 -10.27
CA VAL A 84 4.60 4.18 -11.50
C VAL A 84 3.42 5.09 -11.19
N ASP A 85 3.29 6.17 -11.96
CA ASP A 85 2.16 7.10 -11.86
C ASP A 85 0.95 6.66 -12.70
N ARG A 86 -0.15 7.42 -12.64
CA ARG A 86 -1.38 7.10 -13.39
C ARG A 86 -1.19 7.13 -14.92
N SER A 87 -0.17 7.81 -15.43
CA SER A 87 0.16 7.87 -16.85
C SER A 87 0.99 6.66 -17.32
N GLY A 88 1.46 5.82 -16.39
CA GLY A 88 2.42 4.75 -16.67
C GLY A 88 3.88 5.23 -16.65
N SER A 89 4.14 6.47 -16.27
CA SER A 89 5.50 7.03 -16.20
C SER A 89 6.13 6.74 -14.84
N PRO A 90 7.48 6.71 -14.73
CA PRO A 90 8.16 6.63 -13.44
C PRO A 90 7.72 7.76 -12.50
N ARG A 91 7.30 7.41 -11.29
CA ARG A 91 6.85 8.35 -10.27
C ARG A 91 8.07 9.11 -9.71
N LYS A 92 7.99 10.43 -9.75
CA LYS A 92 8.95 11.31 -9.09
C LYS A 92 8.40 11.75 -7.73
N ILE A 93 8.91 11.17 -6.64
CA ILE A 93 8.45 11.50 -5.28
C ILE A 93 8.92 12.90 -4.86
N LYS A 94 10.18 13.26 -5.11
CA LYS A 94 10.70 14.59 -4.80
C LYS A 94 10.88 15.45 -6.05
N GLY A 95 10.14 16.54 -6.10
CA GLY A 95 10.34 17.63 -7.05
C GLY A 95 11.35 18.67 -6.53
N TYR A 96 11.68 19.65 -7.38
CA TYR A 96 12.53 20.77 -6.96
C TYR A 96 11.89 21.66 -5.88
N PHE A 97 10.56 21.73 -5.85
CA PHE A 97 9.80 22.65 -4.99
C PHE A 97 8.73 21.97 -4.12
N SER A 98 8.50 20.67 -4.28
CA SER A 98 7.44 19.96 -3.57
C SER A 98 7.72 18.46 -3.48
N SER A 99 7.12 17.80 -2.49
CA SER A 99 7.10 16.35 -2.34
C SER A 99 5.72 15.80 -2.69
N ALA A 100 5.68 14.65 -3.39
CA ALA A 100 4.45 13.90 -3.65
C ALA A 100 3.88 13.26 -2.38
N LEU A 101 4.67 13.18 -1.30
CA LEU A 101 4.23 12.73 0.03
C LEU A 101 3.49 13.83 0.80
N ALA A 102 3.55 15.10 0.37
CA ALA A 102 2.90 16.22 1.04
C ALA A 102 1.35 16.18 1.01
N GLY A 103 0.77 15.17 0.36
CA GLY A 103 -0.66 14.98 0.25
C GLY A 103 -1.28 15.72 -0.93
N VAL A 104 -2.54 15.41 -1.19
CA VAL A 104 -3.35 15.97 -2.28
C VAL A 104 -4.45 16.88 -1.74
N LYS A 105 -4.96 17.79 -2.57
CA LYS A 105 -5.97 18.79 -2.17
C LYS A 105 -7.41 18.28 -2.24
N ALA A 106 -7.64 17.17 -2.92
CA ALA A 106 -8.94 16.53 -3.06
C ALA A 106 -8.80 15.06 -2.62
N PRO A 107 -9.81 14.49 -1.94
CA PRO A 107 -9.81 13.08 -1.59
C PRO A 107 -9.62 12.19 -2.83
N GLU A 108 -8.64 11.29 -2.76
CA GLU A 108 -8.43 10.27 -3.80
C GLU A 108 -8.71 8.85 -3.29
N VAL A 109 -8.65 8.64 -1.98
CA VAL A 109 -8.82 7.31 -1.36
C VAL A 109 -10.30 6.93 -1.31
N ASN A 110 -10.59 5.70 -1.73
CA ASN A 110 -11.88 5.07 -1.57
C ASN A 110 -11.67 3.55 -1.39
N ALA A 111 -11.91 3.04 -0.19
CA ALA A 111 -11.54 1.68 0.18
C ALA A 111 -12.09 0.60 -0.77
N GLU A 112 -13.33 0.74 -1.23
CA GLU A 112 -13.95 -0.20 -2.18
C GLU A 112 -13.33 -0.11 -3.58
N ALA A 113 -13.11 1.11 -4.09
CA ALA A 113 -12.51 1.31 -5.41
C ALA A 113 -11.03 0.90 -5.43
N ASP A 114 -10.27 1.24 -4.39
CA ASP A 114 -8.86 0.85 -4.23
C ASP A 114 -8.72 -0.67 -4.13
N ALA A 115 -9.61 -1.36 -3.38
CA ALA A 115 -9.68 -2.82 -3.33
C ALA A 115 -9.91 -3.43 -4.73
N LYS A 116 -10.92 -2.96 -5.45
CA LYS A 116 -11.25 -3.44 -6.81
C LYS A 116 -10.13 -3.21 -7.81
N SER A 117 -9.34 -2.15 -7.64
CA SER A 117 -8.25 -1.79 -8.55
C SER A 117 -7.10 -2.79 -8.58
N PHE A 118 -6.97 -3.63 -7.54
CA PHE A 118 -5.94 -4.65 -7.44
C PHE A 118 -6.24 -5.89 -8.29
N LYS A 119 -7.51 -6.23 -8.50
CA LYS A 119 -7.91 -7.41 -9.27
C LYS A 119 -7.31 -7.45 -10.69
N PRO A 120 -7.36 -6.36 -11.50
CA PRO A 120 -6.66 -6.32 -12.78
C PRO A 120 -5.15 -6.53 -12.67
N PHE A 121 -4.50 -6.06 -11.60
CA PHE A 121 -3.07 -6.21 -11.40
C PHE A 121 -2.66 -7.68 -11.25
N ILE A 122 -3.43 -8.49 -10.50
CA ILE A 122 -3.17 -9.94 -10.34
C ILE A 122 -3.11 -10.64 -11.70
N PHE A 123 -4.06 -10.34 -12.60
CA PHE A 123 -4.09 -10.93 -13.94
C PHE A 123 -2.94 -10.44 -14.82
N MET A 124 -2.60 -9.14 -14.74
CA MET A 124 -1.47 -8.62 -15.49
C MET A 124 -0.15 -9.22 -15.01
N TYR A 125 0.06 -9.33 -13.70
CA TYR A 125 1.27 -9.89 -13.09
C TYR A 125 1.62 -11.27 -13.65
N ARG A 126 0.61 -12.15 -13.80
CA ARG A 126 0.77 -13.50 -14.39
C ARG A 126 1.22 -13.50 -15.85
N SER A 127 0.91 -12.45 -16.59
CA SER A 127 1.22 -12.35 -18.03
C SER A 127 2.41 -11.44 -18.35
N LYS A 128 2.89 -10.68 -17.35
CA LYS A 128 3.86 -9.60 -17.52
C LYS A 128 4.94 -9.66 -16.43
N PRO A 129 6.05 -10.37 -16.68
CA PRO A 129 7.17 -10.46 -15.75
C PRO A 129 7.72 -9.10 -15.31
N GLU A 130 7.59 -8.06 -16.13
CA GLU A 130 8.03 -6.69 -15.83
C GLU A 130 7.25 -6.02 -14.69
N LEU A 131 6.11 -6.56 -14.28
CA LEU A 131 5.36 -6.07 -13.12
C LEU A 131 5.89 -6.61 -11.80
N ALA A 132 6.78 -7.60 -11.82
CA ALA A 132 7.45 -8.10 -10.64
C ALA A 132 8.32 -7.00 -10.02
N ALA A 133 8.26 -6.86 -8.69
CA ALA A 133 9.26 -6.10 -7.97
C ALA A 133 10.66 -6.65 -8.31
N PRO A 134 11.67 -5.79 -8.52
CA PRO A 134 13.03 -6.25 -8.76
C PRO A 134 13.50 -7.19 -7.64
N ALA A 135 14.36 -8.15 -7.98
CA ALA A 135 14.87 -9.11 -7.00
C ALA A 135 15.52 -8.39 -5.81
N GLY A 136 15.08 -8.75 -4.60
CA GLY A 136 15.52 -8.13 -3.36
C GLY A 136 15.02 -6.70 -3.15
N TRP A 137 14.04 -6.21 -3.90
CA TRP A 137 13.42 -4.93 -3.61
C TRP A 137 12.61 -5.00 -2.29
N ASP A 138 12.75 -3.97 -1.48
CA ASP A 138 12.01 -3.71 -0.26
C ASP A 138 11.77 -2.20 -0.13
N TRP A 139 10.99 -1.78 0.87
CA TRP A 139 10.62 -0.37 1.02
C TRP A 139 11.78 0.54 1.43
N SER A 140 12.88 0.01 1.98
CA SER A 140 14.08 0.82 2.26
C SER A 140 14.67 1.44 0.98
N LYS A 141 14.40 0.79 -0.16
CA LYS A 141 14.88 1.19 -1.50
C LYS A 141 13.99 2.18 -2.23
N ILE A 142 12.92 2.69 -1.61
CA ILE A 142 12.07 3.73 -2.22
C ILE A 142 12.91 5.00 -2.43
N GLU A 143 13.11 5.47 -3.65
CA GLU A 143 13.82 6.74 -3.86
C GLU A 143 13.01 7.91 -3.29
N ASP A 144 13.64 8.79 -2.51
CA ASP A 144 12.98 9.91 -1.81
C ASP A 144 11.76 9.52 -0.95
N GLY A 145 11.71 8.26 -0.46
CA GLY A 145 10.57 7.75 0.31
C GLY A 145 10.35 8.39 1.67
N GLU A 146 11.32 9.14 2.22
CA GLU A 146 11.25 9.75 3.56
C GLU A 146 10.68 8.76 4.61
N TRP A 147 9.64 9.16 5.34
CA TRP A 147 8.94 8.36 6.35
C TRP A 147 8.24 7.12 5.78
N LEU A 148 7.94 7.08 4.47
CA LEU A 148 7.21 5.97 3.89
C LEU A 148 7.99 4.67 4.00
N LYS A 149 9.33 4.74 3.95
CA LYS A 149 10.22 3.57 4.03
C LYS A 149 10.14 2.81 5.33
N ASP A 150 9.72 3.48 6.40
CA ASP A 150 9.76 2.94 7.76
C ASP A 150 8.55 2.03 8.03
N PHE A 151 7.54 2.03 7.17
CA PHE A 151 6.28 1.29 7.34
C PHE A 151 6.48 -0.21 7.63
N PRO A 152 7.32 -0.97 6.90
CA PRO A 152 7.52 -2.39 7.21
C PRO A 152 8.15 -2.64 8.58
N GLU A 153 8.94 -1.69 9.09
CA GLU A 153 9.67 -1.80 10.36
C GLU A 153 8.86 -1.30 11.56
N LEU A 154 7.65 -0.76 11.34
CA LEU A 154 6.77 -0.37 12.44
C LEU A 154 6.45 -1.58 13.30
N GLU A 155 6.75 -1.48 14.59
CA GLU A 155 6.33 -2.47 15.58
C GLU A 155 4.81 -2.47 15.68
N VAL A 156 4.23 -3.66 15.55
CA VAL A 156 2.79 -3.90 15.64
C VAL A 156 2.54 -4.85 16.80
N SER A 157 1.65 -4.45 17.69
CA SER A 157 1.19 -5.19 18.84
C SER A 157 -0.29 -5.57 18.67
N VAL A 158 -0.73 -6.59 19.40
CA VAL A 158 -2.14 -7.00 19.43
C VAL A 158 -3.09 -5.91 19.93
N PHE A 159 -2.57 -4.88 20.62
CA PHE A 159 -3.37 -3.77 21.15
C PHE A 159 -3.64 -2.68 20.12
N ASP A 160 -2.90 -2.65 19.00
CA ASP A 160 -3.08 -1.63 17.97
C ASP A 160 -4.41 -1.78 17.21
N GLY A 161 -5.09 -2.92 17.34
CA GLY A 161 -6.39 -3.20 16.72
C GLY A 161 -7.61 -3.04 17.64
N LEU A 162 -7.44 -2.43 18.82
CA LEU A 162 -8.47 -2.30 19.86
C LEU A 162 -9.08 -0.89 19.95
#